data_AF-A0A2W5EHY6-F1
#
_entry.id   AF-A0A2W5EHY6-F1
#
_cell.length_a   1.000
_cell.length_b   1.000
_cell.length_c   1.000
_cell.angle_alpha   90.00
_cell.angle_beta   90.00
_cell.angle_gamma   90.00
#
_symmetry.space_group_name_H-M   'P 1'
#
loop_
_entity.id
_entity.type
_entity.pdbx_description
1 polymer ?
#
loop_
_entity_poly.entity_id
_entity_poly.type
_entity_poly.pdbx_seq_one_letter_code
_entity_poly.pdbx_strand_id
1 'polypeptide(L)'
;GFLGKPGAPDVQAEVEKALKRIQAHGKAAGILTGDLALAKRYVELGATFVAIGNDVTLFANATSKLLADFKTAEAAKGVGEAKVY
;
A
#
# COMPACT_ATOMS: atom_id res chain seq x y z
N GLY A 1 15.80 1.63 18.88
CA GLY A 1 14.79 2.24 17.98
C GLY A 1 14.34 1.23 16.94
N PHE A 2 13.20 1.50 16.26
CA PHE A 2 12.56 0.57 15.29
C PHE A 2 12.66 1.07 13.84
N LEU A 3 13.87 1.38 13.37
CA LEU A 3 14.08 1.90 12.01
C LEU A 3 13.60 0.90 10.95
N GLY A 4 12.76 1.36 10.02
CA GLY A 4 12.18 0.52 8.96
C GLY A 4 11.16 -0.50 9.44
N LYS A 5 10.74 -0.46 10.72
CA LYS A 5 9.80 -1.43 11.32
C LYS A 5 8.54 -0.75 11.88
N PRO A 6 7.71 -0.10 11.04
CA PRO A 6 6.53 0.62 11.50
C PRO A 6 5.47 -0.29 12.15
N GLY A 7 5.42 -1.58 11.78
CA GLY A 7 4.50 -2.56 12.37
C GLY A 7 4.95 -3.16 13.70
N ALA A 8 6.09 -2.73 14.27
CA ALA A 8 6.55 -3.24 15.57
C ALA A 8 5.52 -2.91 16.68
N PRO A 9 5.23 -3.84 17.61
CA PRO A 9 4.21 -3.63 18.64
C PRO A 9 4.37 -2.33 19.44
N ASP A 10 5.59 -2.00 19.85
CA ASP A 10 5.89 -0.77 20.59
C ASP A 10 5.62 0.50 19.76
N VAL A 11 5.89 0.46 18.45
CA VAL A 11 5.59 1.57 17.54
C VAL A 11 4.08 1.73 17.40
N GLN A 12 3.36 0.62 17.22
CA GLN A 12 1.90 0.63 17.10
C GLN A 12 1.24 1.17 18.36
N ALA A 13 1.70 0.75 19.54
CA ALA A 13 1.18 1.24 20.82
C ALA A 13 1.31 2.77 20.94
N GLU A 14 2.46 3.33 20.59
CA GLU A 14 2.67 4.78 20.64
C GLU A 14 1.89 5.55 19.55
N VAL A 15 1.77 4.98 18.35
CA VAL A 15 0.93 5.55 17.27
C VAL A 15 -0.53 5.64 17.70
N GLU A 16 -1.10 4.56 18.25
CA GLU A 16 -2.49 4.55 18.71
C GLU A 16 -2.75 5.54 19.85
N LYS A 17 -1.79 5.62 20.79
CA LYS A 17 -1.83 6.60 21.88
C LYS A 17 -1.81 8.03 21.33
N ALA A 18 -1.01 8.30 20.31
CA ALA A 18 -0.98 9.60 19.65
C ALA A 18 -2.31 9.92 18.95
N LEU A 19 -2.87 8.97 18.19
CA LEU A 19 -4.17 9.13 17.54
C LEU A 19 -5.27 9.48 18.56
N LYS A 20 -5.36 8.73 19.67
CA LYS A 20 -6.32 8.98 20.74
C LYS A 20 -6.12 10.35 21.40
N ARG A 21 -4.87 10.75 21.66
CA ARG A 21 -4.55 12.05 22.26
C ARG A 21 -4.97 13.21 21.35
N ILE A 22 -4.67 13.13 20.05
CA ILE A 22 -5.05 14.16 19.08
C ILE A 22 -6.58 14.32 19.03
N GLN A 23 -7.30 13.19 18.95
CA GLN A 23 -8.76 13.17 18.98
C GLN A 23 -9.34 13.75 20.27
N ALA A 24 -8.75 13.45 21.44
CA ALA A 24 -9.18 13.98 22.73
C ALA A 24 -9.09 15.51 22.83
N HIS A 25 -8.25 16.15 22.00
CA HIS A 25 -8.18 17.61 21.87
C HIS A 25 -9.12 18.19 20.79
N GLY A 26 -10.04 17.37 20.25
CA GLY A 26 -10.97 17.79 19.20
C GLY A 26 -10.28 18.11 17.87
N LYS A 27 -9.10 17.53 17.62
CA LYS A 27 -8.33 17.75 16.39
C LYS A 27 -8.44 16.53 15.48
N ALA A 28 -8.40 16.77 14.17
CA ALA A 28 -8.34 15.71 13.17
C ALA A 28 -7.02 14.94 13.32
N ALA A 29 -7.10 13.63 13.54
CA ALA A 29 -5.95 12.75 13.62
C ALA A 29 -5.79 12.00 12.30
N GLY A 30 -4.57 12.00 11.75
CA GLY A 30 -4.32 11.29 10.51
C GLY A 30 -2.93 10.70 10.42
N ILE A 31 -2.77 9.81 9.46
CA ILE A 31 -1.64 8.89 9.36
C ILE A 31 -1.41 8.44 7.92
N LEU A 32 -0.15 8.09 7.61
CA LEU A 32 0.26 7.43 6.36
C LEU A 32 0.71 6.00 6.68
N THR A 33 0.17 5.03 5.95
CA THR A 33 0.65 3.65 5.96
C THR A 33 0.43 3.00 4.60
N GLY A 34 1.40 2.23 4.11
CA GLY A 34 1.21 1.38 2.92
C GLY A 34 0.58 0.02 3.25
N ASP A 35 0.43 -0.31 4.54
CA ASP A 35 -0.22 -1.53 5.00
C ASP A 35 -1.73 -1.29 5.17
N LEU A 36 -2.54 -1.97 4.35
CA LEU A 36 -3.99 -1.82 4.33
C LEU A 36 -4.69 -2.38 5.57
N ALA A 37 -4.10 -3.36 6.26
CA ALA A 37 -4.65 -3.88 7.52
C ALA A 37 -4.47 -2.84 8.63
N LEU A 38 -3.30 -2.22 8.71
CA LEU A 38 -3.07 -1.11 9.64
C LEU A 38 -3.94 0.10 9.29
N ALA A 39 -4.09 0.44 8.00
CA ALA A 39 -4.97 1.53 7.58
C ALA A 39 -6.40 1.36 8.12
N LYS A 40 -6.97 0.16 7.96
CA LYS A 40 -8.31 -0.17 8.49
C LYS A 40 -8.38 -0.04 10.00
N ARG A 41 -7.39 -0.59 10.71
CA ARG A 41 -7.29 -0.45 12.18
C ARG A 41 -7.26 1.01 12.62
N TYR A 42 -6.53 1.88 11.93
CA TYR A 42 -6.49 3.30 12.29
C TYR A 42 -7.81 4.01 12.02
N VAL A 43 -8.53 3.64 10.96
CA VAL A 43 -9.90 4.13 10.72
C VAL A 43 -10.84 3.69 11.85
N GLU A 44 -10.76 2.42 12.27
CA GLU A 44 -11.54 1.89 13.41
C GLU A 44 -11.22 2.61 14.73
N LEU A 45 -9.98 3.10 14.88
CA LEU A 45 -9.54 3.89 16.03
C LEU A 45 -9.87 5.39 15.93
N GLY A 46 -10.59 5.82 14.89
CA GLY A 46 -11.07 7.19 14.74
C GLY A 46 -10.12 8.14 14.01
N ALA A 47 -9.13 7.63 13.27
CA ALA A 47 -8.36 8.47 12.34
C ALA A 47 -9.30 9.04 11.26
N THR A 48 -9.29 10.36 11.07
CA THR A 48 -10.22 11.07 10.19
C THR A 48 -9.67 11.32 8.79
N PHE A 49 -8.36 11.18 8.60
CA PHE A 49 -7.71 11.19 7.29
C PHE A 49 -6.56 10.18 7.25
N VAL A 50 -6.62 9.23 6.33
CA VAL A 50 -5.66 8.11 6.24
C VAL A 50 -5.12 8.01 4.83
N ALA A 51 -3.82 8.24 4.65
CA ALA A 51 -3.13 8.00 3.40
C ALA A 51 -2.69 6.53 3.33
N ILE A 52 -3.13 5.82 2.29
CA ILE A 52 -2.97 4.35 2.16
C ILE A 52 -1.84 3.94 1.20
N GLY A 53 -1.04 4.89 0.72
CA GLY A 53 0.02 4.68 -0.25
C GLY A 53 0.65 6.00 -0.71
N ASN A 54 1.71 5.89 -1.51
CA ASN A 54 2.35 7.02 -2.19
C ASN A 54 2.58 6.71 -3.68
N ASP A 55 2.45 7.73 -4.52
CA ASP A 55 2.57 7.67 -5.97
C ASP A 55 3.88 7.00 -6.44
N VAL A 56 5.03 7.32 -5.85
CA VAL A 56 6.33 6.75 -6.24
C VAL A 56 6.35 5.23 -6.05
N THR A 57 5.87 4.75 -4.91
CA THR A 57 5.81 3.31 -4.60
C THR A 57 4.78 2.62 -5.48
N LEU A 58 3.61 3.23 -5.69
CA LEU A 58 2.61 2.70 -6.62
C LEU A 58 3.18 2.59 -8.05
N PHE A 59 3.85 3.62 -8.54
CA PHE A 59 4.45 3.65 -9.87
C PHE A 59 5.55 2.60 -10.04
N ALA A 60 6.47 2.51 -9.08
CA ALA A 60 7.55 1.53 -9.10
C ALA A 60 7.00 0.09 -9.08
N ASN A 61 5.99 -0.18 -8.24
CA ASN A 61 5.37 -1.50 -8.16
C ASN A 61 4.61 -1.86 -9.45
N ALA A 62 3.83 -0.92 -10.01
CA ALA A 62 3.06 -1.16 -11.22
C ALA A 62 3.96 -1.42 -12.44
N THR A 63 5.02 -0.64 -12.61
CA THR A 63 5.98 -0.82 -13.71
C THR A 63 6.79 -2.11 -13.57
N SER A 64 7.21 -2.46 -12.36
CA SER A 64 7.88 -3.73 -12.07
C SER A 64 6.97 -4.93 -12.35
N LYS A 65 5.69 -4.83 -11.95
CA LYS A 65 4.68 -5.86 -12.25
C LYS A 65 4.45 -6.03 -13.75
N LEU A 66 4.30 -4.93 -14.49
CA LEU A 66 4.10 -4.98 -15.94
C LEU A 66 5.24 -5.72 -16.64
N LEU A 67 6.49 -5.43 -16.26
CA LEU A 67 7.65 -6.12 -16.83
C LEU A 67 7.69 -7.61 -16.44
N ALA A 68 7.34 -7.94 -15.20
CA ALA A 68 7.28 -9.33 -14.75
C ALA A 68 6.21 -10.11 -15.54
N ASP A 69 5.01 -9.55 -15.67
CA ASP A 69 3.91 -10.14 -16.42
C ASP A 69 4.31 -10.37 -17.89
N PHE A 70 5.00 -9.41 -18.53
CA PHE A 70 5.51 -9.56 -19.90
C PHE A 70 6.53 -10.70 -20.03
N LYS A 71 7.45 -10.84 -19.06
CA LYS A 71 8.44 -11.94 -19.05
C LYS A 71 7.79 -13.30 -18.87
N THR A 72 6.61 -13.38 -18.24
CA THR A 72 5.85 -14.61 -18.04
C THR A 72 4.83 -14.89 -19.14
N ALA A 73 4.55 -13.94 -20.02
CA ALA A 73 3.62 -14.13 -21.12
C ALA A 73 4.23 -15.08 -22.15
N GLU A 74 3.60 -16.22 -22.38
CA GLU A 74 4.00 -17.13 -23.47
C GLU A 74 3.75 -16.45 -24.82
N ALA A 75 4.67 -16.66 -25.76
CA ALA A 75 4.46 -16.24 -27.15
C ALA A 75 3.18 -16.90 -27.67
N ALA A 76 2.26 -16.09 -28.20
CA ALA A 76 1.11 -16.60 -28.91
C ALA A 76 1.58 -17.61 -29.96
N LYS A 77 1.10 -18.86 -29.88
CA LYS A 77 1.38 -19.88 -30.89
C LYS A 77 1.00 -19.28 -32.24
N GLY A 78 2.00 -19.15 -33.12
CA GLY A 78 1.84 -18.50 -34.41
C GLY A 78 0.62 -19.08 -35.13
N VAL A 79 -0.26 -18.19 -35.61
CA VAL A 79 -1.33 -18.56 -36.52
C VAL A 79 -0.65 -19.22 -37.72
N GLY A 80 -0.86 -20.52 -37.88
CA GLY A 80 -0.25 -21.31 -38.96
C GLY A 80 -0.51 -20.68 -40.31
N GLU A 81 0.49 -20.77 -41.20
CA GLU A 81 0.51 -20.29 -42.58
C GLU A 81 -0.88 -20.13 -43.20
N ALA A 82 -1.35 -18.89 -43.26
CA ALA A 82 -2.45 -18.55 -44.15
C ALA A 82 -1.91 -18.61 -45.59
N LYS A 83 -2.11 -19.75 -46.27
CA LYS A 83 -1.93 -19.84 -47.72
C LYS A 83 -2.93 -18.89 -48.39
N VAL A 84 -2.40 -17.80 -48.94
CA VAL A 84 -3.13 -16.93 -49.86
C VAL A 84 -3.14 -17.65 -51.22
N TYR A 85 -4.33 -17.93 -51.74
CA TYR A 85 -4.55 -18.23 -53.16
C TYR A 85 -4.86 -16.93 -53.90
#